data_AF-A0A6I8MAN0-F1
#
_entry.id   AF-A0A6I8MAN0-F1
#
_cell.length_a   1.000
_cell.length_b   1.000
_cell.length_c   1.000
_cell.angle_alpha   90.00
_cell.angle_beta   90.00
_cell.angle_gamma   90.00
#
_symmetry.space_group_name_H-M   'P 1'
#
loop_
_entity.id
_entity.type
_entity.pdbx_description
1 polymer ?
#
loop_
_entity_poly.entity_id
_entity_poly.type
_entity_poly.pdbx_seq_one_letter_code
_entity_poly.pdbx_strand_id
1 'polypeptide(L)'
;MTIEEIKKIIKNGEKIDVEFKESKNSLTKDIFDTVCSFNNRNGGHILLGVNDKKDIVGISDDKIDKIIKDFTTSINNSEKIYPPLYLVPEVLEIDGKK
;
A
#
# COMPACT_ATOMS: atom_id res chain seq x y z
N MET A 1 -0.28 12.70 -3.42
CA MET A 1 -0.53 13.19 -2.03
C MET A 1 0.77 13.85 -1.55
N THR A 2 0.75 14.84 -0.65
CA THR A 2 2.00 15.45 -0.14
C THR A 2 2.61 14.60 0.99
N ILE A 3 3.93 14.70 1.18
CA ILE A 3 4.64 14.02 2.29
C ILE A 3 4.04 14.39 3.66
N GLU A 4 3.67 15.66 3.84
CA GLU A 4 3.07 16.15 5.08
C GLU A 4 1.70 15.54 5.36
N GLU A 5 0.89 15.31 4.32
CA GLU A 5 -0.39 14.60 4.45
C GLU A 5 -0.18 13.14 4.85
N ILE A 6 0.83 12.46 4.27
CA ILE A 6 1.15 11.07 4.62
C ILE A 6 1.66 10.97 6.05
N LYS A 7 2.54 11.86 6.49
CA LYS A 7 3.00 11.91 7.88
C LYS A 7 1.82 12.10 8.86
N LYS A 8 0.82 12.91 8.48
CA LYS A 8 -0.44 13.05 9.26
C LYS A 8 -1.26 11.77 9.27
N ILE A 9 -1.40 11.08 8.13
CA ILE A 9 -2.10 9.79 8.05
C ILE A 9 -1.43 8.76 8.97
N ILE A 10 -0.11 8.61 8.87
CA ILE A 10 0.68 7.67 9.69
C ILE A 10 0.48 7.98 11.18
N LYS A 11 0.58 9.26 11.57
CA LYS A 11 0.35 9.69 12.96
C LYS A 11 -1.04 9.33 13.45
N ASN A 12 -2.08 9.57 12.64
CA ASN A 12 -3.46 9.26 13.00
C ASN A 12 -3.68 7.74 13.13
N GLY A 13 -3.01 6.95 12.29
CA GLY A 13 -3.07 5.49 12.32
C GLY A 13 -4.06 4.90 11.33
N GLU A 14 -4.18 3.57 11.38
CA GLU A 14 -5.15 2.83 10.57
C GLU A 14 -6.59 3.18 10.93
N LYS A 15 -7.43 3.17 9.92
CA LYS A 15 -8.87 3.46 10.01
C LYS A 15 -9.57 2.85 8.81
N ILE A 16 -10.87 3.10 8.69
CA ILE A 16 -11.73 2.45 7.69
C ILE A 16 -11.30 2.65 6.22
N ASP A 17 -10.50 3.67 5.96
CA ASP A 17 -9.97 4.09 4.65
C ASP A 17 -8.43 4.18 4.65
N VAL A 18 -7.74 3.68 5.68
CA VAL A 18 -6.27 3.70 5.78
C VAL A 18 -5.78 2.38 6.37
N GLU A 19 -4.92 1.69 5.63
CA GLU A 19 -4.28 0.45 6.06
C GLU A 19 -2.75 0.60 5.95
N PHE A 20 -2.03 0.06 6.94
CA PHE A 20 -0.58 -0.03 6.93
C PHE A 20 -0.16 -1.47 6.65
N LYS A 21 0.84 -1.66 5.80
CA LYS A 21 1.47 -2.96 5.58
C LYS A 21 2.98 -2.80 5.60
N GLU A 22 3.66 -3.57 6.44
CA GLU A 22 5.12 -3.49 6.55
C GLU A 22 5.78 -3.75 5.19
N SER A 23 5.36 -4.82 4.50
CA SER A 23 5.74 -5.17 3.11
C SER A 23 7.21 -4.99 2.74
N LYS A 24 8.13 -5.10 3.70
CA LYS A 24 9.54 -4.72 3.56
C LYS A 24 10.25 -5.41 2.39
N ASN A 25 9.91 -6.68 2.12
CA ASN A 25 10.53 -7.49 1.08
C ASN A 25 9.53 -8.06 0.05
N SER A 26 8.25 -8.07 0.38
CA SER A 26 7.17 -8.62 -0.45
C SER A 26 5.83 -8.10 0.02
N LEU A 27 4.84 -8.10 -0.87
CA LEU A 27 3.45 -7.85 -0.49
C LEU A 27 2.99 -8.86 0.57
N THR A 28 2.17 -8.39 1.51
CA THR A 28 1.46 -9.27 2.43
C THR A 28 0.36 -10.03 1.70
N LYS A 29 0.00 -11.22 2.20
CA LYS A 29 -0.99 -12.09 1.54
C LYS A 29 -2.40 -11.49 1.52
N ASP A 30 -2.72 -10.70 2.53
CA ASP A 30 -4.01 -10.06 2.79
C ASP A 30 -4.18 -8.71 2.07
N ILE A 31 -3.18 -8.24 1.31
CA ILE A 31 -3.24 -6.96 0.60
C ILE A 31 -4.48 -6.84 -0.31
N PHE A 32 -4.88 -7.94 -0.94
CA PHE A 32 -6.04 -7.96 -1.84
C PHE A 32 -7.36 -7.91 -1.08
N ASP A 33 -7.41 -8.42 0.14
CA ASP A 33 -8.58 -8.31 1.00
C ASP A 33 -8.80 -6.84 1.40
N THR A 34 -7.72 -6.10 1.66
CA THR A 34 -7.76 -4.66 1.88
C THR A 34 -8.23 -3.91 0.63
N VAL A 35 -7.66 -4.23 -0.54
CA VAL A 35 -8.06 -3.61 -1.82
C VAL A 35 -9.57 -3.80 -2.08
N CYS A 36 -10.08 -5.02 -1.93
CA CYS A 36 -11.50 -5.32 -2.07
C CYS A 36 -12.34 -4.56 -1.03
N SER A 37 -11.89 -4.52 0.22
CA SER A 37 -12.59 -3.83 1.32
C SER A 37 -12.73 -2.32 1.06
N PHE A 38 -11.68 -1.69 0.52
CA PHE A 38 -11.70 -0.27 0.15
C PHE A 38 -12.53 -0.02 -1.11
N ASN A 39 -12.41 -0.89 -2.12
CA ASN A 39 -13.19 -0.76 -3.35
C ASN A 39 -14.70 -0.90 -3.11
N ASN A 40 -15.11 -1.77 -2.19
CA ASN A 40 -16.52 -1.94 -1.79
C ASN A 40 -17.09 -0.79 -0.93
N ARG A 41 -16.27 0.23 -0.62
CA ARG A 41 -16.64 1.40 0.19
C ARG A 41 -16.34 2.69 -0.58
N ASN A 42 -15.76 3.69 0.09
CA ASN A 42 -15.40 4.99 -0.49
C ASN A 42 -13.94 5.05 -0.97
N GLY A 43 -13.29 3.90 -1.20
CA GLY A 43 -11.85 3.81 -1.45
C GLY A 43 -11.03 3.96 -0.16
N GLY A 44 -9.73 4.18 -0.31
CA GLY A 44 -8.81 4.34 0.79
C GLY A 44 -7.35 4.42 0.36
N HIS A 45 -6.46 4.45 1.35
CA HIS A 45 -5.01 4.52 1.18
C HIS A 45 -4.36 3.30 1.82
N ILE A 46 -3.51 2.62 1.04
CA ILE A 46 -2.68 1.53 1.56
C ILE A 46 -1.24 2.03 1.58
N LEU A 47 -0.65 2.13 2.77
CA LEU A 47 0.73 2.55 2.95
C LEU A 47 1.60 1.31 3.15
N LEU A 48 2.41 1.01 2.13
CA LEU A 48 3.43 -0.03 2.20
C LEU A 48 4.70 0.53 2.86
N GLY A 49 5.42 -0.27 3.63
CA GLY A 49 6.62 0.20 4.35
C GLY A 49 6.32 0.87 5.69
N VAL A 50 5.11 0.69 6.24
CA VAL A 50 4.71 1.19 7.57
C VAL A 50 4.25 0.01 8.42
N ASN A 51 4.72 -0.08 9.67
CA ASN A 51 4.33 -1.14 10.60
C ASN A 51 3.13 -0.71 11.48
N ASP A 52 2.55 -1.67 12.22
CA ASP A 52 1.42 -1.43 13.12
C ASP A 52 1.72 -0.45 14.26
N LYS A 53 3.01 -0.23 14.56
CA LYS A 53 3.48 0.76 15.54
C LYS A 53 3.60 2.17 14.96
N LYS A 54 3.20 2.36 13.70
CA LYS A 54 3.28 3.62 12.95
C LYS A 54 4.71 4.06 12.61
N ASP A 55 5.66 3.13 12.64
CA ASP A 55 7.02 3.39 12.21
C ASP A 55 7.12 3.25 10.69
N ILE A 56 7.77 4.22 10.04
CA ILE A 56 8.18 4.12 8.64
C ILE A 56 9.39 3.20 8.61
N VAL A 57 9.21 1.96 8.18
CA VAL A 57 10.28 0.96 8.03
C VAL A 57 10.86 0.95 6.62
N GLY A 58 10.07 1.41 5.64
CA GLY A 58 10.39 1.40 4.23
C GLY A 58 10.38 0.01 3.59
N ILE A 59 10.54 0.00 2.27
CA ILE A 59 10.72 -1.19 1.45
C ILE A 59 12.20 -1.29 1.07
N SER A 60 12.75 -2.50 1.03
CA SER A 60 14.11 -2.73 0.51
C SER A 60 14.20 -2.22 -0.94
N ASP A 61 15.17 -1.34 -1.24
CA ASP A 61 15.31 -0.69 -2.55
C ASP A 61 15.30 -1.68 -3.73
N ASP A 62 15.93 -2.85 -3.56
CA ASP A 62 16.01 -3.91 -4.57
C ASP A 62 14.69 -4.70 -4.75
N LYS A 63 13.67 -4.40 -3.94
CA LYS A 63 12.36 -5.06 -3.95
C LYS A 63 11.22 -4.15 -4.42
N ILE A 64 11.41 -2.83 -4.46
CA ILE A 64 10.38 -1.86 -4.83
C ILE A 64 9.76 -2.20 -6.19
N ASP A 65 10.58 -2.31 -7.24
CA ASP A 65 10.11 -2.61 -8.60
C ASP A 65 9.38 -3.94 -8.68
N LYS A 66 9.87 -4.95 -7.94
CA LYS A 66 9.23 -6.27 -7.87
C LYS A 66 7.86 -6.17 -7.21
N ILE A 67 7.76 -5.46 -6.08
CA ILE A 67 6.49 -5.29 -5.36
C ILE A 67 5.47 -4.55 -6.22
N ILE A 68 5.86 -3.47 -6.90
CA ILE A 68 5.00 -2.73 -7.82
C ILE A 68 4.52 -3.65 -8.94
N LYS A 69 5.42 -4.42 -9.54
CA LYS A 69 5.08 -5.39 -10.60
C LYS A 69 4.13 -6.48 -10.11
N ASP A 70 4.42 -7.08 -8.95
CA ASP A 70 3.60 -8.16 -8.37
C ASP A 70 2.19 -7.66 -8.02
N PHE A 71 2.10 -6.42 -7.50
CA PHE A 71 0.83 -5.76 -7.19
C PHE A 71 0.02 -5.48 -8.45
N THR A 72 0.63 -4.78 -9.42
CA THR A 72 -0.03 -4.40 -10.69
C THR A 72 -0.43 -5.62 -11.52
N THR A 73 0.38 -6.68 -11.54
CA THR A 73 0.03 -7.94 -12.23
C THR A 73 -1.16 -8.62 -11.56
N SER A 74 -1.19 -8.64 -10.23
CA SER A 74 -2.24 -9.35 -9.49
C SER A 74 -3.58 -8.62 -9.54
N ILE A 75 -3.59 -7.28 -9.50
CA ILE A 75 -4.84 -6.51 -9.53
C ILE A 75 -5.47 -6.46 -10.93
N ASN A 76 -4.66 -6.61 -11.97
CA ASN A 76 -5.13 -6.72 -13.36
C ASN A 76 -5.49 -8.17 -13.75
N ASN A 77 -5.30 -9.15 -12.86
CA ASN A 77 -5.73 -10.52 -13.09
C ASN A 77 -7.24 -10.65 -12.82
N SER A 78 -8.02 -10.87 -13.87
CA SER A 78 -9.48 -11.03 -13.80
C SER A 78 -9.96 -12.23 -12.99
N GLU A 79 -9.12 -13.24 -12.76
CA GLU A 79 -9.44 -14.37 -11.87
C GLU A 79 -9.31 -13.99 -10.38
N LYS A 80 -8.58 -12.91 -10.07
CA LYS A 80 -8.41 -12.41 -8.70
C LYS A 80 -9.34 -11.24 -8.39
N ILE A 81 -9.41 -10.25 -9.28
CA ILE A 81 -10.16 -9.01 -9.10
C ILE A 81 -11.02 -8.77 -10.35
N TYR A 82 -12.34 -8.69 -10.19
CA TYR A 82 -13.27 -8.36 -11.27
C TYR A 82 -14.41 -7.46 -10.77
N PRO A 83 -14.69 -6.33 -11.45
CA PRO A 83 -14.00 -5.78 -12.62
C PRO A 83 -12.56 -5.32 -12.32
N PRO A 84 -11.67 -5.17 -13.33
CA PRO A 84 -10.29 -4.75 -13.11
C PRO A 84 -10.22 -3.36 -12.47
N LEU A 85 -9.28 -3.18 -11.54
CA LEU A 85 -9.04 -1.90 -10.85
C LEU A 85 -7.78 -1.22 -11.38
N TYR A 86 -7.91 0.03 -11.80
CA TYR A 86 -6.78 0.85 -12.24
C TYR A 86 -6.18 1.58 -11.03
N LEU A 87 -5.33 0.88 -10.28
CA LEU A 87 -4.51 1.48 -9.23
C LEU A 87 -3.11 1.77 -9.75
N VAL A 88 -2.58 2.95 -9.44
CA VAL A 88 -1.20 3.34 -9.77
C VAL A 88 -0.44 3.49 -8.46
N PRO A 89 0.50 2.57 -8.14
CA PRO A 89 1.39 2.72 -7.00
C PRO A 89 2.27 3.97 -7.14
N GLU A 90 2.42 4.73 -6.06
CA GLU A 90 3.32 5.89 -5.97
C GLU A 90 4.45 5.55 -4.99
N VAL A 91 5.71 5.72 -5.42
CA VAL A 91 6.88 5.55 -4.54
C VAL A 91 7.25 6.90 -3.97
N LEU A 92 7.38 6.98 -2.66
CA LEU A 92 7.64 8.22 -1.94
C LEU A 92 8.79 8.02 -0.96
N GLU A 93 9.72 8.96 -0.95
CA GLU A 93 10.84 8.94 0.00
C GLU A 93 10.51 9.80 1.21
N ILE A 94 10.52 9.20 2.41
CA ILE A 94 10.30 9.87 3.68
C ILE A 94 11.44 9.49 4.63
N ASP A 95 12.16 10.52 5.11
CA ASP A 95 13.26 10.37 6.08
C ASP A 95 14.32 9.33 5.63
N GLY A 96 14.62 9.29 4.32
CA GLY A 96 15.60 8.39 3.69
C GLY A 96 15.12 6.95 3.47
N LYS A 97 13.82 6.70 3.61
CA LYS A 97 13.17 5.40 3.35
C LYS A 97 12.14 5.56 2.25
N LYS A 98 12.06 4.59 1.34
CA LYS A 98 11.07 4.52 0.26
C LYS A 98 9.95 3.54 0.56
#